data_AF-A0A813H3L4-F1
#
_entry.id   AF-A0A813H3L4-F1
#
_cell.length_a   1.000
_cell.length_b   1.000
_cell.length_c   1.000
_cell.angle_alpha   90.00
_cell.angle_beta   90.00
_cell.angle_gamma   90.00
#
_symmetry.space_group_name_H-M   'P 1'
#
loop_
_entity.id
_entity.type
_entity.pdbx_description
1 polymer ?
#
loop_
_entity_poly.entity_id
_entity_poly.type
_entity_poly.pdbx_seq_one_letter_code
_entity_poly.pdbx_strand_id
1 'polypeptide(L)'
;MVVDFKLFAPGEPLRPDLLWVIEEMPGLLMGCDCTGTLASGYWPSYNVPCGPQIFNKSGYAAMAASHGNYFSYELAPRAKLFRRDHSSVVDMASLKSLMRYNDYLRDPYFVDSTGSPNPNYAICARGDLGTRAGQLPDAMAPRSHHTARVLRSCEPRPSTDLRAQWDEAICHLSLGTASGSRLKHT
;
A
#
# COMPACT_ATOMS: atom_id res chain seq x y z
N MET A 1 -1.53 4.21 -14.59
CA MET A 1 -1.04 5.60 -14.59
C MET A 1 0.09 5.71 -15.60
N VAL A 2 0.02 6.68 -16.50
CA VAL A 2 1.01 6.97 -17.53
C VAL A 2 1.39 8.44 -17.39
N VAL A 3 2.67 8.73 -17.19
CA VAL A 3 3.19 10.09 -17.05
C VAL A 3 4.04 10.41 -18.28
N ASP A 4 3.69 11.47 -19.01
CA ASP A 4 4.48 11.92 -20.15
C ASP A 4 5.46 13.03 -19.75
N PHE A 5 6.70 12.64 -19.45
CA PHE A 5 7.76 13.59 -19.10
C PHE A 5 8.17 14.52 -20.26
N LYS A 6 7.80 14.25 -21.52
CA LYS A 6 8.03 15.19 -22.64
C LYS A 6 7.16 16.44 -22.48
N LEU A 7 6.05 16.33 -21.76
CA LEU A 7 5.13 17.44 -21.50
C LEU A 7 5.51 18.24 -20.24
N PHE A 8 6.41 17.70 -19.40
CA PHE A 8 6.84 18.33 -18.16
C PHE A 8 8.05 19.26 -18.37
N ALA A 9 7.94 20.50 -17.87
CA ALA A 9 9.03 21.46 -17.79
C ALA A 9 9.09 22.02 -16.36
N PRO A 10 10.24 21.94 -15.65
CA PRO A 10 10.36 22.49 -14.31
C PRO A 10 10.08 23.99 -14.25
N GLY A 11 9.29 24.43 -13.25
CA GLY A 11 8.94 25.84 -13.05
C GLY A 11 7.74 26.33 -13.89
N GLU A 12 7.26 25.52 -14.83
CA GLU A 12 6.11 25.84 -15.68
C GLU A 12 4.81 25.18 -15.18
N PRO A 13 3.64 25.76 -15.47
CA PRO A 13 2.35 25.11 -15.22
C PRO A 13 2.23 23.76 -15.92
N LEU A 14 1.56 22.79 -15.29
CA LEU A 14 1.33 21.48 -15.90
C LEU A 14 0.38 21.61 -17.10
N ARG A 15 0.81 21.05 -18.23
CA ARG A 15 0.02 21.01 -19.46
C ARG A 15 -0.90 19.80 -19.47
N PRO A 16 -2.13 19.90 -20.03
CA PRO A 16 -3.01 18.75 -20.26
C PRO A 16 -2.26 17.57 -20.90
N ASP A 17 -2.79 16.37 -20.69
CA ASP A 17 -2.22 15.08 -21.11
C ASP A 17 -0.92 14.64 -20.42
N LEU A 18 -0.41 15.41 -19.44
CA LEU A 18 0.79 15.04 -18.70
C LEU A 18 0.60 13.76 -17.86
N LEU A 19 -0.56 13.60 -17.24
CA LEU A 19 -0.90 12.40 -16.46
C LEU A 19 -2.21 11.78 -16.97
N TRP A 20 -2.11 10.57 -17.51
CA TRP A 20 -3.27 9.74 -17.82
C TRP A 20 -3.43 8.62 -16.79
N VAL A 21 -4.63 8.48 -16.26
CA VAL A 21 -5.00 7.38 -15.36
C VAL A 21 -5.95 6.47 -16.09
N ILE A 22 -5.61 5.19 -16.10
CA ILE A 22 -6.36 4.15 -16.78
C ILE A 22 -6.68 3.10 -15.73
N GLU A 23 -7.95 2.76 -15.63
CA GLU A 23 -8.49 1.73 -14.77
C GLU A 23 -9.18 0.67 -15.63
N GLU A 24 -9.02 -0.58 -15.21
CA GLU A 24 -9.48 -1.74 -15.97
C GLU A 24 -10.22 -2.71 -15.06
N MET A 25 -11.29 -3.29 -15.60
CA MET A 25 -11.95 -4.48 -15.08
C MET A 25 -12.42 -5.35 -16.26
N PRO A 26 -12.79 -6.63 -16.06
CA PRO A 26 -13.22 -7.48 -17.17
C PRO A 26 -14.36 -6.85 -17.98
N GLY A 27 -14.10 -6.61 -19.27
CA GLY A 27 -15.06 -6.02 -20.21
C GLY A 27 -15.24 -4.50 -20.11
N LEU A 28 -14.44 -3.79 -19.31
CA LEU A 28 -14.51 -2.33 -19.19
C LEU A 28 -13.12 -1.72 -18.96
N LEU A 29 -12.73 -0.81 -19.84
CA LEU A 29 -11.55 0.04 -19.71
C LEU A 29 -12.01 1.49 -19.62
N MET A 30 -11.46 2.25 -18.69
CA MET A 30 -11.73 3.68 -18.58
C MET A 30 -10.43 4.45 -18.39
N GLY A 31 -10.24 5.51 -19.15
CA GLY A 31 -9.09 6.39 -19.05
C GLY A 31 -9.51 7.85 -18.95
N CYS A 32 -8.82 8.63 -18.14
CA CYS A 32 -9.00 10.08 -18.07
C CYS A 32 -7.67 10.82 -17.87
N ASP A 33 -7.62 12.04 -18.42
CA ASP A 33 -6.57 13.00 -18.10
C ASP A 33 -6.77 13.51 -16.66
N CYS A 34 -5.78 13.26 -15.81
CA CYS A 34 -5.76 13.61 -14.40
C CYS A 34 -4.78 14.75 -14.10
N THR A 35 -4.26 15.41 -15.13
CA THR A 35 -3.34 16.55 -15.01
C THR A 35 -3.92 17.65 -14.13
N GLY A 36 -5.21 17.98 -14.27
CA GLY A 36 -5.87 19.01 -13.46
C GLY A 36 -5.80 18.72 -11.95
N THR A 37 -6.04 17.48 -11.55
CA THR A 37 -5.90 17.05 -10.16
C THR A 37 -4.44 17.02 -9.73
N LEU A 38 -3.54 16.53 -10.59
CA LEU A 38 -2.10 16.51 -10.32
C LEU A 38 -1.53 17.93 -10.09
N ALA A 39 -2.06 18.94 -10.78
CA ALA A 39 -1.69 20.34 -10.59
C ALA A 39 -2.03 20.86 -9.18
N SER A 40 -2.94 20.20 -8.46
CA SER A 40 -3.23 20.48 -7.05
C SER A 40 -2.17 19.91 -6.08
N GLY A 41 -1.18 19.17 -6.57
CA GLY A 41 0.04 18.82 -5.84
C GLY A 41 0.45 17.36 -5.92
N TYR A 42 -0.49 16.42 -6.07
CA TYR A 42 -0.18 14.99 -6.16
C TYR A 42 -1.35 14.19 -6.76
N TRP A 43 -1.06 12.96 -7.21
CA TRP A 43 -2.06 11.97 -7.56
C TRP A 43 -1.78 10.67 -6.79
N PRO A 44 -2.63 10.28 -5.83
CA PRO A 44 -2.43 9.05 -5.06
C PRO A 44 -3.07 7.83 -5.73
N SER A 45 -2.54 6.65 -5.44
CA SER A 45 -3.14 5.37 -5.82
C SER A 45 -2.95 4.36 -4.70
N TYR A 46 -4.03 3.70 -4.29
CA TYR A 46 -4.06 2.85 -3.09
C TYR A 46 -5.09 1.71 -3.20
N ASN A 47 -5.22 1.12 -4.39
CA ASN A 47 -6.08 -0.04 -4.66
C ASN A 47 -7.58 0.19 -4.42
N VAL A 48 -8.06 1.43 -4.55
CA VAL A 48 -9.50 1.72 -4.65
C VAL A 48 -9.71 2.44 -5.97
N PRO A 49 -10.67 2.04 -6.83
CA PRO A 49 -10.87 2.70 -8.11
C PRO A 49 -11.28 4.17 -7.95
N CYS A 50 -10.65 5.08 -8.69
CA CYS A 50 -11.01 6.50 -8.73
C CYS A 50 -12.23 6.75 -9.63
N GLY A 51 -12.44 5.90 -10.63
CA GLY A 51 -13.50 6.03 -11.60
C GLY A 51 -14.87 5.60 -11.07
N PRO A 52 -15.90 6.48 -11.03
CA PRO A 52 -17.20 6.13 -10.46
C PRO A 52 -17.86 4.90 -11.09
N GLN A 53 -17.71 4.74 -12.41
CA GLN A 53 -18.29 3.60 -13.13
C GLN A 53 -17.62 2.27 -12.72
N ILE A 54 -16.29 2.24 -12.68
CA ILE A 54 -15.54 1.05 -12.28
C ILE A 54 -15.74 0.78 -10.79
N PHE A 55 -15.70 1.81 -9.94
CA PHE A 55 -15.98 1.70 -8.50
C PHE A 55 -17.34 1.03 -8.22
N ASN A 56 -18.39 1.47 -8.91
CA ASN A 56 -19.72 0.89 -8.75
C ASN A 56 -19.83 -0.54 -9.31
N LYS A 57 -19.31 -0.77 -10.53
CA LYS A 57 -19.42 -2.09 -11.20
C LYS A 57 -18.54 -3.18 -10.58
N SER A 58 -17.40 -2.81 -10.00
CA SER A 58 -16.51 -3.73 -9.30
C SER A 58 -16.96 -4.06 -7.87
N GLY A 59 -18.08 -3.48 -7.40
CA GLY A 59 -18.67 -3.79 -6.10
C GLY A 59 -18.11 -3.00 -4.92
N TYR A 60 -17.20 -2.03 -5.15
CA TYR A 60 -16.62 -1.25 -4.05
C TYR A 60 -17.66 -0.43 -3.30
N ALA A 61 -18.70 0.07 -3.98
CA ALA A 61 -19.80 0.78 -3.32
C ALA A 61 -20.51 -0.08 -2.25
N ALA A 62 -20.79 -1.35 -2.58
CA ALA A 62 -21.40 -2.30 -1.64
C ALA A 62 -20.43 -2.67 -0.50
N MET A 63 -19.14 -2.83 -0.82
CA MET A 63 -18.10 -3.11 0.19
C MET A 63 -17.89 -1.93 1.15
N ALA A 64 -17.92 -0.69 0.66
CA ALA A 64 -17.81 0.50 1.50
C ALA A 64 -19.00 0.63 2.46
N ALA A 65 -20.21 0.30 2.00
CA ALA A 65 -21.41 0.32 2.85
C ALA A 65 -21.38 -0.76 3.94
N SER A 66 -20.83 -1.95 3.66
CA SER A 66 -20.86 -3.11 4.57
C SER A 66 -19.63 -3.25 5.46
N HIS A 67 -18.45 -2.84 4.98
CA HIS A 67 -17.15 -3.03 5.65
C HIS A 67 -16.47 -1.69 5.98
N GLY A 68 -17.15 -0.56 5.72
CA GLY A 68 -16.72 0.77 6.10
C GLY A 68 -15.65 1.39 5.20
N ASN A 69 -14.94 2.37 5.77
CA ASN A 69 -14.13 3.32 5.00
C ASN A 69 -12.93 2.72 4.27
N TYR A 70 -12.51 1.49 4.56
CA TYR A 70 -11.39 0.84 3.87
C TYR A 70 -11.59 0.76 2.34
N PHE A 71 -12.84 0.58 1.90
CA PHE A 71 -13.21 0.50 0.48
C PHE A 71 -13.66 1.84 -0.11
N SER A 72 -13.69 2.92 0.69
CA SER A 72 -14.02 4.25 0.21
C SER A 72 -12.80 4.90 -0.43
N TYR A 73 -12.95 5.44 -1.65
CA TYR A 73 -11.84 6.10 -2.34
C TYR A 73 -11.29 7.28 -1.52
N GLU A 74 -12.15 8.06 -0.89
CA GLU A 74 -11.73 9.28 -0.18
C GLU A 74 -11.33 9.04 1.28
N LEU A 75 -11.90 8.00 1.90
CA LEU A 75 -11.81 7.76 3.35
C LEU A 75 -10.98 6.54 3.73
N ALA A 76 -10.46 5.79 2.75
CA ALA A 76 -9.52 4.71 3.01
C ALA A 76 -8.33 5.21 3.85
N PRO A 77 -7.78 4.40 4.77
CA PRO A 77 -6.63 4.76 5.58
C PRO A 77 -5.47 5.34 4.77
N ARG A 78 -5.11 4.69 3.66
CA ARG A 78 -4.06 5.15 2.74
C ARG A 78 -4.40 6.49 2.06
N ALA A 79 -5.67 6.72 1.71
CA ALA A 79 -6.12 8.00 1.17
C ALA A 79 -5.91 9.13 2.19
N LYS A 80 -6.23 8.88 3.48
CA LYS A 80 -6.04 9.84 4.56
C LYS A 80 -4.56 10.12 4.82
N LEU A 81 -3.71 9.10 4.79
CA LEU A 81 -2.26 9.26 4.94
C LEU A 81 -1.67 10.11 3.82
N PHE A 82 -1.98 9.78 2.56
CA PHE A 82 -1.50 10.58 1.44
C PHE A 82 -2.00 12.02 1.54
N ARG A 83 -3.28 12.22 1.87
CA ARG A 83 -3.84 13.58 2.07
C ARG A 83 -3.14 14.37 3.17
N ARG A 84 -2.71 13.72 4.25
CA ARG A 84 -1.99 14.35 5.36
C ARG A 84 -0.53 14.64 5.02
N ASP A 85 0.17 13.67 4.42
CA ASP A 85 1.63 13.64 4.40
C ASP A 85 2.25 13.94 3.02
N HIS A 86 1.46 14.04 1.94
CA HIS A 86 2.02 14.25 0.59
C HIS A 86 2.88 15.51 0.49
N SER A 87 2.55 16.58 1.21
CA SER A 87 3.27 17.86 1.20
C SER A 87 4.65 17.79 1.87
N SER A 88 4.90 16.75 2.68
CA SER A 88 6.21 16.52 3.29
C SER A 88 7.25 15.99 2.30
N VAL A 89 6.83 15.57 1.10
CA VAL A 89 7.71 15.05 0.05
C VAL A 89 8.27 16.21 -0.77
N VAL A 90 9.52 16.56 -0.50
CA VAL A 90 10.25 17.65 -1.19
C VAL A 90 11.44 17.15 -2.00
N ASP A 91 11.84 15.90 -1.80
CA ASP A 91 12.97 15.26 -2.47
C ASP A 91 12.80 13.73 -2.55
N MET A 92 13.78 13.04 -3.12
CA MET A 92 13.74 11.59 -3.27
C MET A 92 13.88 10.83 -1.94
N ALA A 93 14.49 11.43 -0.91
CA ALA A 93 14.69 10.79 0.39
C ALA A 93 13.38 10.79 1.19
N SER A 94 12.72 11.96 1.26
CA SER A 94 11.39 12.14 1.83
C SER A 94 10.33 11.32 1.09
N LEU A 95 10.39 11.23 -0.25
CA LEU A 95 9.51 10.32 -1.01
C LEU A 95 9.71 8.86 -0.59
N LYS A 96 10.96 8.39 -0.50
CA LYS A 96 11.26 7.02 -0.06
C LYS A 96 10.78 6.76 1.37
N SER A 97 10.90 7.77 2.25
CA SER A 97 10.41 7.71 3.62
C SER A 97 8.90 7.52 3.66
N LEU A 98 8.14 8.37 2.95
CA LEU A 98 6.68 8.28 2.88
C LEU A 98 6.22 6.95 2.28
N MET A 99 6.83 6.51 1.17
CA MET A 99 6.48 5.23 0.53
C MET A 99 6.80 4.01 1.40
N ARG A 100 7.64 4.16 2.42
CA ARG A 100 7.99 3.13 3.40
C ARG A 100 7.27 3.30 4.74
N TYR A 101 6.42 4.31 4.87
CA TYR A 101 5.76 4.64 6.12
C TYR A 101 4.82 3.51 6.59
N ASN A 102 5.07 3.04 7.81
CA ASN A 102 4.23 2.12 8.56
C ASN A 102 4.50 2.28 10.06
N ASP A 103 3.64 3.05 10.72
CA ASP A 103 3.63 3.19 12.19
C ASP A 103 2.28 2.69 12.75
N TYR A 104 1.94 1.44 12.40
CA TYR A 104 0.62 0.85 12.68
C TYR A 104 0.19 0.87 14.16
N LEU A 105 1.14 0.89 15.09
CA LEU A 105 0.87 0.89 16.53
C LEU A 105 0.48 2.27 17.08
N ARG A 106 0.83 3.36 16.41
CA ARG A 106 0.70 4.72 16.95
C ARG A 106 -0.18 5.63 16.10
N ASP A 107 -0.21 5.47 14.78
CA ASP A 107 -1.02 6.35 13.93
C ASP A 107 -2.52 6.00 14.06
N PRO A 108 -3.39 6.99 14.37
CA PRO A 108 -4.82 6.77 14.51
C PRO A 108 -5.52 6.28 13.24
N TYR A 109 -4.93 6.46 12.05
CA TYR A 109 -5.55 5.98 10.80
C TYR A 109 -5.36 4.49 10.55
N PHE A 110 -4.55 3.80 11.36
CA PHE A 110 -4.32 2.36 11.26
C PHE A 110 -5.28 1.52 12.11
N VAL A 111 -6.30 2.13 12.70
CA VAL A 111 -7.28 1.43 13.52
C VAL A 111 -8.40 0.86 12.64
N ASP A 112 -8.67 -0.45 12.77
CA ASP A 112 -9.77 -1.12 12.08
C ASP A 112 -11.15 -0.83 12.71
N SER A 113 -12.22 -1.36 12.11
CA SER A 113 -13.59 -1.20 12.64
C SER A 113 -13.81 -1.83 14.02
N THR A 114 -12.90 -2.71 14.47
CA THR A 114 -12.93 -3.33 15.79
C THR A 114 -12.14 -2.55 16.84
N GLY A 115 -11.52 -1.42 16.46
CA GLY A 115 -10.67 -0.63 17.34
C GLY A 115 -9.25 -1.15 17.49
N SER A 116 -8.84 -2.14 16.67
CA SER A 116 -7.51 -2.75 16.74
C SER A 116 -6.55 -2.16 15.70
N PRO A 117 -5.28 -1.90 16.04
CA PRO A 117 -4.23 -1.56 15.08
C PRO A 117 -4.09 -2.62 13.97
N ASN A 118 -4.11 -2.20 12.71
CA ASN A 118 -4.00 -3.05 11.53
C ASN A 118 -2.80 -2.65 10.66
N PRO A 119 -1.74 -3.48 10.59
CA PRO A 119 -0.53 -3.15 9.84
C PRO A 119 -0.71 -3.18 8.32
N ASN A 120 -1.87 -3.61 7.81
CA ASN A 120 -2.22 -3.54 6.39
C ASN A 120 -2.74 -2.17 5.95
N TYR A 121 -3.08 -1.29 6.88
CA TYR A 121 -3.63 0.03 6.56
C TYR A 121 -2.54 1.06 6.19
N ALA A 122 -1.27 0.72 6.43
CA ALA A 122 -0.08 1.49 6.06
C ALA A 122 0.13 1.64 4.55
N ILE A 123 0.89 2.66 4.16
CA ILE A 123 1.38 2.81 2.77
C ILE A 123 2.25 1.59 2.42
N CYS A 124 3.17 1.23 3.33
CA CYS A 124 4.00 0.04 3.24
C CYS A 124 3.43 -1.06 4.15
N ALA A 125 2.42 -1.78 3.67
CA ALA A 125 1.70 -2.78 4.46
C ALA A 125 2.63 -3.90 5.01
N ARG A 126 2.39 -4.30 6.27
CA ARG A 126 3.10 -5.38 6.97
C ARG A 126 2.12 -6.39 7.59
N GLY A 127 1.40 -7.11 6.73
CA GLY A 127 0.39 -8.08 7.16
C GLY A 127 0.93 -9.19 8.07
N ASP A 128 2.24 -9.46 8.01
CA ASP A 128 2.97 -10.38 8.87
C ASP A 128 3.00 -9.96 10.35
N LEU A 129 2.87 -8.67 10.65
CA LEU A 129 2.84 -8.13 12.02
C LEU A 129 1.44 -8.18 12.64
N GLY A 130 0.42 -8.63 11.89
CA GLY A 130 -0.95 -8.72 12.35
C GLY A 130 -1.14 -9.90 13.31
N THR A 131 -1.59 -9.64 14.54
CA THR A 131 -1.74 -10.65 15.60
C THR A 131 -2.95 -11.59 15.43
N ARG A 132 -3.69 -11.55 14.31
CA ARG A 132 -4.86 -12.42 14.09
C ARG A 132 -4.49 -13.74 13.41
N ALA A 133 -3.91 -14.66 14.18
CA ALA A 133 -4.09 -16.08 13.92
C ALA A 133 -5.57 -16.44 14.21
N GLY A 134 -6.42 -16.41 13.19
CA GLY A 134 -7.83 -16.81 13.26
C GLY A 134 -8.84 -15.65 13.34
N GLN A 135 -9.94 -15.77 12.60
CA GLN A 135 -11.08 -14.85 12.51
C GLN A 135 -10.91 -13.55 11.71
N LEU A 136 -10.63 -13.68 10.41
CA LEU A 136 -11.23 -12.82 9.39
C LEU A 136 -11.72 -13.73 8.26
N PRO A 137 -12.89 -13.50 7.63
CA PRO A 137 -13.24 -14.22 6.41
C PRO A 137 -12.10 -14.05 5.38
N ASP A 138 -11.77 -15.12 4.67
CA ASP A 138 -10.51 -15.39 3.92
C ASP A 138 -9.96 -14.26 3.01
N ALA A 139 -10.77 -13.24 2.70
CA ALA A 139 -10.35 -12.07 1.95
C ALA A 139 -9.48 -11.07 2.74
N MET A 140 -9.55 -11.05 4.08
CA MET A 140 -8.88 -10.02 4.93
C MET A 140 -7.91 -10.59 5.98
N ALA A 141 -7.71 -11.91 6.05
CA ALA A 141 -6.76 -12.53 6.99
C ALA A 141 -5.33 -11.97 6.82
N PRO A 142 -4.52 -11.88 7.91
CA PRO A 142 -3.11 -11.54 7.81
C PRO A 142 -2.42 -12.61 6.96
N ARG A 143 -2.08 -12.24 5.73
CA ARG A 143 -1.24 -13.05 4.86
C ARG A 143 0.17 -12.52 4.96
N SER A 144 1.16 -13.36 4.65
CA SER A 144 2.55 -12.97 4.40
C SER A 144 2.69 -12.13 3.11
N HIS A 145 1.91 -11.06 2.96
CA HIS A 145 1.92 -10.15 1.82
C HIS A 145 2.64 -8.87 2.25
N HIS A 146 3.68 -8.51 1.50
CA HIS A 146 4.51 -7.34 1.72
C HIS A 146 4.48 -6.46 0.48
N THR A 147 4.53 -5.14 0.65
CA THR A 147 4.72 -4.22 -0.47
C THR A 147 6.16 -4.32 -0.98
N ALA A 148 6.35 -4.77 -2.21
CA ALA A 148 7.64 -4.76 -2.89
C ALA A 148 7.59 -3.84 -4.12
N ARG A 149 8.62 -2.98 -4.24
CA ARG A 149 9.04 -2.16 -5.40
C ARG A 149 8.56 -0.71 -5.45
N VAL A 150 9.50 0.22 -5.22
CA VAL A 150 9.48 1.59 -5.74
C VAL A 150 10.93 2.04 -6.06
N LEU A 151 11.19 2.37 -7.34
CA LEU A 151 12.40 2.96 -7.96
C LEU A 151 13.56 2.04 -8.38
N ARG A 152 14.19 2.37 -9.54
CA ARG A 152 15.38 1.72 -10.15
C ARG A 152 16.64 1.72 -9.27
N SER A 153 16.58 2.27 -8.04
CA SER A 153 17.66 2.25 -7.04
C SER A 153 17.36 1.34 -5.84
N CYS A 154 16.46 0.35 -5.99
CA CYS A 154 16.04 -0.52 -4.89
C CYS A 154 17.18 -1.36 -4.31
N GLU A 155 17.53 -1.08 -3.06
CA GLU A 155 17.79 -2.14 -2.09
C GLU A 155 16.45 -2.80 -1.70
N PRO A 156 16.35 -4.14 -1.76
CA PRO A 156 15.22 -4.88 -1.23
C PRO A 156 15.33 -4.93 0.30
N ARG A 157 14.98 -3.83 0.97
CA ARG A 157 14.89 -3.83 2.43
C ARG A 157 13.57 -3.20 2.90
N PRO A 158 12.87 -3.83 3.87
CA PRO A 158 11.70 -3.24 4.52
C PRO A 158 12.09 -1.92 5.21
N SER A 159 11.08 -1.10 5.52
CA SER A 159 11.27 0.18 6.18
C SER A 159 12.16 0.05 7.42
N THR A 160 13.23 0.83 7.46
CA THR A 160 14.32 0.73 8.44
C THR A 160 13.95 1.21 9.84
N ASP A 161 12.69 1.56 10.09
CA ASP A 161 12.23 2.12 11.37
C ASP A 161 11.93 1.06 12.44
N LEU A 162 12.03 -0.23 12.11
CA LEU A 162 11.87 -1.35 13.04
C LEU A 162 12.98 -2.40 12.86
N ARG A 163 14.25 -1.95 12.86
CA ARG A 163 15.43 -2.85 12.83
C ARG A 163 15.41 -3.94 13.92
N ALA A 164 14.77 -3.68 15.06
CA ALA A 164 14.77 -4.58 16.20
C ALA A 164 14.01 -5.91 15.98
N GLN A 165 13.07 -5.98 15.03
CA GLN A 165 12.19 -7.16 14.87
C GLN A 165 12.77 -8.25 13.95
N TRP A 166 13.83 -7.95 13.19
CA TRP A 166 14.44 -8.93 12.27
C TRP A 166 15.47 -9.84 12.93
N ASP A 167 16.21 -9.34 13.92
CA ASP A 167 17.24 -10.13 14.60
C ASP A 167 16.62 -11.29 15.43
N GLU A 168 15.39 -11.11 15.93
CA GLU A 168 14.66 -12.18 16.64
C GLU A 168 14.06 -13.23 15.70
N ALA A 169 13.55 -12.83 14.52
CA ALA A 169 12.93 -13.76 13.58
C ALA A 169 13.94 -14.73 12.92
N ILE A 170 15.19 -14.30 12.73
CA ILE A 170 16.26 -15.15 12.19
C ILE A 170 16.75 -16.15 13.25
N CYS A 171 16.76 -15.79 14.53
CA CYS A 171 17.16 -16.70 15.61
C CYS A 171 16.19 -17.89 15.76
N HIS A 172 14.88 -17.68 15.60
CA HIS A 172 13.90 -18.77 15.74
C HIS A 172 13.85 -19.73 14.55
N LEU A 173 14.27 -19.31 13.36
CA LEU A 173 14.40 -20.18 12.18
C LEU A 173 15.69 -21.00 12.18
N SER A 174 16.71 -20.60 12.94
CA SER A 174 18.02 -21.28 13.02
C SER A 174 18.06 -22.47 13.99
N LEU A 175 17.08 -22.61 14.89
CA LEU A 175 17.09 -23.65 15.94
C LEU A 175 16.14 -24.82 15.67
N GLY A 176 15.59 -24.90 14.46
CA GLY A 176 14.47 -25.78 14.14
C GLY A 176 14.75 -26.96 13.20
N THR A 177 15.97 -27.47 13.04
CA THR A 177 16.20 -28.73 12.29
C THR A 177 17.52 -29.42 12.68
N ALA A 178 17.51 -30.17 13.78
CA ALA A 178 18.51 -31.20 14.03
C ALA A 178 17.91 -32.39 14.80
N SER A 179 17.10 -33.21 14.13
CA SER A 179 16.96 -34.62 14.51
C SER A 179 17.31 -35.48 13.30
N GLY A 180 18.48 -36.11 13.38
CA GLY A 180 19.00 -36.99 12.33
C GLY A 180 18.45 -38.40 12.50
N SER A 181 17.84 -38.96 11.46
CA SER A 181 17.63 -40.40 11.32
C SER A 181 18.67 -40.96 10.35
N ARG A 182 19.63 -41.71 10.90
CA ARG A 182 20.70 -42.42 10.19
C ARG A 182 20.17 -43.78 9.73
N LEU A 183 19.99 -43.96 8.42
CA LEU A 183 19.73 -45.26 7.78
C LEU A 183 20.93 -46.20 8.02
N LYS A 184 20.68 -47.41 8.51
CA LYS A 184 21.65 -48.50 8.58
C LYS A 184 21.38 -49.50 7.46
N HIS A 185 22.41 -49.76 6.67
CA HIS A 185 22.50 -50.88 5.74
C HIS A 185 22.63 -52.20 6.52
N THR A 186 21.82 -53.19 6.15
CA THR A 186 22.18 -54.61 6.00
C THR A 186 21.26 -55.19 4.94
#